data_AF-A0A8H3TSZ5-F1
#
_entry.id   AF-A0A8H3TSZ5-F1
#
_cell.length_a   1.000
_cell.length_b   1.000
_cell.length_c   1.000
_cell.angle_alpha   90.00
_cell.angle_beta   90.00
_cell.angle_gamma   90.00
#
_symmetry.space_group_name_H-M   'P 1'
#
loop_
_entity.id
_entity.type
_entity.pdbx_description
1 polymer ?
#
loop_
_entity_poly.entity_id
_entity_poly.type
_entity_poly.pdbx_seq_one_letter_code
_entity_poly.pdbx_strand_id
1 'polypeptide(L)'
;MQEVRVSSGKILQTRRFAAAAAATSEPSYMPEPIASRPSRSSSTHLKTLTPESASSYLNNLLSLPSTRPFPPQLALQVLTHKSFRSAHLLGYGHQSRTSGDASTIEAERNGSAPHNARLAFLGKRAFVSYLMMFLHQQALAGAISPSQANESAETIAQSSSRAATLTGLNLDVELGREHALEEKIANLSHKTNLGREVGQQWGLEDVMRWQNNWTDAVARENGSFTVQGETVTAIIGGTLMYFGSPAAHRLFHLQVLPHLSRQFRSTPQIQEAIEVQRHVAAEQLGGGVVVP
;
A
#
# COMPACT_ATOMS: atom_id res chain seq x y z
N MET A 1 0.66 56.33 37.37
CA MET A 1 0.09 54.97 37.43
C MET A 1 -1.34 55.04 36.93
N GLN A 2 -1.59 54.64 35.69
CA GLN A 2 -2.93 54.50 35.12
C GLN A 2 -2.91 53.32 34.15
N GLU A 3 -3.78 52.35 34.43
CA GLU A 3 -3.90 51.05 33.77
C GLU A 3 -4.40 51.17 32.33
N VAL A 4 -3.75 50.44 31.42
CA VAL A 4 -4.24 50.17 30.08
C VAL A 4 -4.90 48.79 30.08
N ARG A 5 -6.24 48.73 30.06
CA ARG A 5 -7.01 47.50 29.83
C ARG A 5 -7.13 47.26 28.32
N VAL A 6 -6.47 46.21 27.84
CA VAL A 6 -6.67 45.67 26.49
C VAL A 6 -7.77 44.60 26.55
N SER A 7 -8.86 44.83 25.82
CA SER A 7 -9.99 43.93 25.66
C SER A 7 -9.72 42.94 24.51
N SER A 8 -9.61 41.64 24.81
CA SER A 8 -9.52 40.57 23.80
C SER A 8 -10.92 40.07 23.43
N GLY A 9 -11.38 40.45 22.24
CA GLY A 9 -12.58 39.91 21.60
C GLY A 9 -12.34 38.50 21.06
N LYS A 10 -13.16 37.54 21.50
CA LYS A 10 -13.22 36.17 20.96
C LYS A 10 -14.05 36.17 19.68
N ILE A 11 -13.46 35.74 18.56
CA ILE A 11 -14.17 35.52 17.29
C ILE A 11 -14.78 34.11 17.32
N LEU A 12 -16.10 34.04 17.47
CA LEU A 12 -16.93 32.85 17.23
C LEU A 12 -17.32 32.83 15.74
N GLN A 13 -16.70 31.97 14.95
CA GLN A 13 -17.13 31.67 13.58
C GLN A 13 -18.26 30.64 13.60
N THR A 14 -19.50 31.11 13.53
CA THR A 14 -20.69 30.32 13.24
C THR A 14 -20.72 29.96 11.75
N ARG A 15 -20.50 28.68 11.40
CA ARG A 15 -20.76 28.18 10.05
C ARG A 15 -22.27 28.07 9.84
N ARG A 16 -22.80 28.90 8.94
CA ARG A 16 -24.17 28.81 8.42
C ARG A 16 -24.25 27.69 7.37
N PHE A 17 -25.22 26.80 7.53
CA PHE A 17 -25.65 25.85 6.50
C PHE A 17 -26.55 26.60 5.52
N ALA A 18 -26.20 26.60 4.23
CA ALA A 18 -27.06 27.08 3.16
C ALA A 18 -27.78 25.89 2.53
N ALA A 19 -29.10 25.87 2.68
CA ALA A 19 -30.01 25.05 1.89
C ALA A 19 -30.40 25.82 0.63
N ALA A 20 -30.37 25.17 -0.53
CA ALA A 20 -31.02 25.66 -1.74
C ALA A 20 -31.66 24.47 -2.46
N ALA A 21 -32.99 24.42 -2.42
CA ALA A 21 -33.82 23.57 -3.24
C ALA A 21 -34.02 24.26 -4.60
N ALA A 22 -33.79 23.54 -5.69
CA ALA A 22 -34.28 23.90 -7.00
C ALA A 22 -34.81 22.63 -7.67
N ALA A 23 -36.14 22.56 -7.75
CA ALA A 23 -36.86 21.54 -8.50
C ALA A 23 -36.64 21.78 -10.00
N THR A 24 -36.19 20.77 -10.73
CA THR A 24 -36.22 20.73 -12.18
C THR A 24 -36.87 19.42 -12.60
N SER A 25 -37.92 19.54 -13.38
CA SER A 25 -38.79 18.50 -13.91
C SER A 25 -38.03 17.50 -14.80
N GLU A 26 -38.10 16.22 -14.44
CA GLU A 26 -37.58 15.09 -15.21
C GLU A 26 -38.56 14.66 -16.34
N PRO A 27 -38.08 14.34 -17.55
CA PRO A 27 -38.83 13.57 -18.52
C PRO A 27 -38.77 12.07 -18.17
N SER A 28 -39.96 11.45 -18.13
CA SER A 28 -40.20 10.02 -17.89
C SER A 28 -39.48 9.16 -18.94
N TYR A 29 -38.42 8.45 -18.52
CA TYR A 29 -37.78 7.40 -19.30
C TYR A 29 -38.19 6.05 -18.71
N MET A 30 -38.87 5.24 -19.51
CA MET A 30 -39.19 3.85 -19.19
C MET A 30 -37.90 3.01 -19.12
N PRO A 31 -37.65 2.25 -18.04
CA PRO A 31 -36.53 1.33 -18.00
C PRO A 31 -36.85 0.05 -18.78
N GLU A 32 -35.96 -0.31 -19.71
CA GLU A 32 -35.97 -1.63 -20.36
C GLU A 32 -35.73 -2.76 -19.35
N PRO A 33 -36.30 -3.96 -19.59
CA PRO A 33 -36.07 -5.14 -18.76
C PRO A 33 -34.63 -5.64 -18.92
N ILE A 34 -33.80 -5.36 -17.91
CA ILE A 34 -32.44 -5.91 -17.80
C ILE A 34 -32.56 -7.43 -17.67
N ALA A 35 -32.06 -8.12 -18.68
CA ALA A 35 -31.86 -9.56 -18.67
C ALA A 35 -31.13 -10.00 -17.40
N SER A 36 -31.65 -11.06 -16.79
CA SER A 36 -31.24 -11.67 -15.53
C SER A 36 -29.74 -11.95 -15.49
N ARG A 37 -28.97 -11.00 -14.96
CA ARG A 37 -27.58 -11.21 -14.60
C ARG A 37 -27.55 -12.20 -13.43
N PRO A 38 -26.79 -13.31 -13.50
CA PRO A 38 -26.74 -14.27 -12.41
C PRO A 38 -26.23 -13.56 -11.15
N SER A 39 -27.09 -13.51 -10.15
CA SER A 39 -26.77 -13.08 -8.80
C SER A 39 -25.66 -13.98 -8.27
N ARG A 40 -24.42 -13.49 -8.30
CA ARG A 40 -23.35 -14.05 -7.47
C ARG A 40 -23.80 -13.89 -6.02
N SER A 41 -24.33 -14.97 -5.47
CA SER A 41 -24.58 -15.17 -4.05
C SER A 41 -23.26 -15.01 -3.31
N SER A 42 -22.92 -13.77 -2.99
CA SER A 42 -21.83 -13.40 -2.09
C SER A 42 -22.33 -13.65 -0.68
N SER A 43 -22.44 -14.93 -0.34
CA SER A 43 -22.46 -15.31 1.06
C SER A 43 -21.20 -14.72 1.68
N THR A 44 -21.41 -13.98 2.75
CA THR A 44 -20.40 -13.49 3.68
C THR A 44 -19.75 -14.67 4.40
N HIS A 45 -19.10 -15.56 3.64
CA HIS A 45 -18.22 -16.57 4.21
C HIS A 45 -17.05 -15.81 4.82
N LEU A 46 -17.15 -15.57 6.13
CA LEU A 46 -16.01 -15.32 6.99
C LEU A 46 -15.10 -16.55 6.84
N LYS A 47 -14.26 -16.58 5.80
CA LYS A 47 -13.19 -17.56 5.66
C LYS A 47 -12.39 -17.46 6.94
N THR A 48 -12.44 -18.51 7.76
CA THR A 48 -11.72 -18.55 9.03
C THR A 48 -10.25 -18.79 8.72
N LEU A 49 -9.53 -17.72 8.35
CA LEU A 49 -8.11 -17.79 8.02
C LEU A 49 -7.32 -18.24 9.25
N THR A 50 -6.86 -19.47 9.35
CA THR A 50 -6.06 -19.93 10.50
C THR A 50 -4.64 -19.34 10.48
N PRO A 51 -3.92 -19.28 11.63
CA PRO A 51 -2.52 -18.88 11.65
C PRO A 51 -1.63 -19.68 10.69
N GLU A 52 -1.87 -20.98 10.57
CA GLU A 52 -1.11 -21.90 9.73
C GLU A 52 -1.38 -21.64 8.25
N SER A 53 -2.64 -21.41 7.88
CA SER A 53 -3.02 -21.02 6.52
C SER A 53 -2.43 -19.67 6.14
N ALA A 54 -2.40 -18.72 7.07
CA ALA A 54 -1.79 -17.41 6.88
C ALA A 54 -0.26 -17.53 6.67
N SER A 55 0.43 -18.33 7.49
CA SER A 55 1.85 -18.60 7.33
C SER A 55 2.14 -19.27 5.99
N SER A 56 1.38 -20.31 5.62
CA SER A 56 1.52 -21.01 4.34
C SER A 56 1.38 -20.05 3.16
N TYR A 57 0.35 -19.21 3.17
CA TYR A 57 0.17 -18.18 2.15
C TYR A 57 1.38 -17.24 2.04
N LEU A 58 1.87 -16.70 3.15
CA LEU A 58 3.02 -15.79 3.12
C LEU A 58 4.33 -16.49 2.74
N ASN A 59 4.54 -17.74 3.16
CA ASN A 59 5.72 -18.52 2.77
C ASN A 59 5.74 -18.75 1.25
N ASN A 60 4.58 -19.06 0.66
CA ASN A 60 4.44 -19.23 -0.78
C ASN A 60 4.60 -17.90 -1.52
N LEU A 61 3.92 -16.84 -1.04
CA LEU A 61 4.01 -15.51 -1.62
C LEU A 61 5.45 -15.03 -1.65
N LEU A 62 6.16 -15.10 -0.52
CA LEU A 62 7.52 -14.60 -0.35
C LEU A 62 8.61 -15.59 -0.80
N SER A 63 8.22 -16.77 -1.28
CA SER A 63 9.13 -17.86 -1.66
C SER A 63 10.17 -18.16 -0.57
N LEU A 64 9.71 -18.33 0.67
CA LEU A 64 10.57 -18.52 1.85
C LEU A 64 11.06 -19.97 1.95
N PRO A 65 12.31 -20.19 2.37
CA PRO A 65 12.82 -21.54 2.64
C PRO A 65 12.13 -22.13 3.87
N SER A 66 11.96 -23.46 3.89
CA SER A 66 11.37 -24.17 5.02
C SER A 66 12.17 -24.03 6.32
N THR A 67 13.45 -23.67 6.24
CA THR A 67 14.34 -23.41 7.38
C THR A 67 13.97 -22.12 8.12
N ARG A 68 13.31 -21.16 7.45
CA ARG A 68 12.99 -19.86 8.03
C ARG A 68 11.59 -19.38 7.62
N PRO A 69 10.53 -20.08 8.06
CA PRO A 69 9.16 -19.73 7.72
C PRO A 69 8.69 -18.46 8.42
N PHE A 70 7.66 -17.84 7.87
CA PHE A 70 6.94 -16.73 8.46
C PHE A 70 6.15 -17.22 9.69
N PRO A 71 6.33 -16.64 10.89
CA PRO A 71 5.66 -17.12 12.10
C PRO A 71 4.13 -17.10 11.96
N PRO A 72 3.40 -18.18 12.30
CA PRO A 72 1.94 -18.27 12.10
C PRO A 72 1.14 -17.13 12.73
N GLN A 73 1.46 -16.74 13.96
CA GLN A 73 0.74 -15.66 14.65
C GLN A 73 1.02 -14.29 14.03
N LEU A 74 2.27 -14.05 13.60
CA LEU A 74 2.62 -12.81 12.91
C LEU A 74 1.98 -12.76 11.52
N ALA A 75 1.94 -13.89 10.80
CA ALA A 75 1.28 -14.00 9.50
C ALA A 75 -0.21 -13.66 9.62
N LEU A 76 -0.87 -14.22 10.63
CA LEU A 76 -2.26 -13.91 10.92
C LEU A 76 -2.47 -12.42 11.22
N GLN A 77 -1.61 -11.83 12.04
CA GLN A 77 -1.66 -10.41 12.36
C GLN A 77 -1.47 -9.53 11.12
N VAL A 78 -0.51 -9.85 10.25
CA VAL A 78 -0.23 -9.14 8.99
C VAL A 78 -1.46 -9.13 8.07
N LEU A 79 -2.17 -10.26 8.00
CA LEU A 79 -3.35 -10.44 7.15
C LEU A 79 -4.66 -10.02 7.83
N THR A 80 -4.64 -9.54 9.07
CA THR A 80 -5.83 -9.09 9.80
C THR A 80 -5.92 -7.57 9.79
N HIS A 81 -6.92 -7.03 9.10
CA HIS A 81 -7.20 -5.60 9.09
C HIS A 81 -7.98 -5.18 10.34
N LYS A 82 -7.81 -3.93 10.77
CA LYS A 82 -8.50 -3.36 11.95
C LYS A 82 -10.03 -3.45 11.89
N SER A 83 -10.61 -3.49 10.68
CA SER A 83 -12.07 -3.60 10.52
C SER A 83 -12.63 -4.97 10.88
N PHE A 84 -11.81 -6.04 10.92
CA PHE A 84 -12.29 -7.41 11.13
C PHE A 84 -13.08 -7.63 12.43
N ARG A 85 -12.90 -6.78 13.45
CA ARG A 85 -13.61 -6.92 14.74
C ARG A 85 -14.42 -5.71 15.17
N SER A 86 -14.39 -4.60 14.43
CA SER A 86 -15.25 -3.46 14.74
C SER A 86 -16.75 -3.81 14.63
N ALA A 87 -17.14 -4.79 13.81
CA ALA A 87 -18.53 -5.27 13.77
C ALA A 87 -18.80 -6.49 14.66
N HIS A 88 -17.77 -7.26 15.05
CA HIS A 88 -17.98 -8.46 15.90
C HIS A 88 -18.36 -8.09 17.34
N LEU A 89 -17.92 -6.91 17.82
CA LEU A 89 -18.37 -6.33 19.08
C LEU A 89 -19.82 -5.82 19.04
N LEU A 90 -20.36 -5.52 17.85
CA LEU A 90 -21.75 -5.08 17.67
C LEU A 90 -22.72 -6.24 17.42
N GLY A 91 -22.22 -7.41 17.00
CA GLY A 91 -23.05 -8.58 16.63
C GLY A 91 -23.23 -9.66 17.71
N TYR A 92 -22.41 -9.68 18.76
CA TYR A 92 -22.44 -10.74 19.80
C TYR A 92 -22.85 -10.24 21.19
N GLY A 93 -23.82 -9.33 21.24
CA GLY A 93 -24.53 -8.98 22.48
C GLY A 93 -25.47 -10.09 22.99
N HIS A 94 -25.69 -11.16 22.23
CA HIS A 94 -26.60 -12.23 22.62
C HIS A 94 -26.13 -13.56 22.03
N GLN A 95 -25.96 -14.58 22.88
CA GLN A 95 -25.71 -16.00 22.55
C GLN A 95 -24.24 -16.40 22.32
N SER A 96 -23.53 -16.74 23.39
CA SER A 96 -23.27 -18.16 23.73
C SER A 96 -22.32 -18.25 24.92
N ARG A 97 -22.89 -18.52 26.10
CA ARG A 97 -22.17 -18.97 27.29
C ARG A 97 -22.11 -20.49 27.23
N THR A 98 -21.14 -21.07 26.54
CA THR A 98 -20.80 -22.48 26.72
C THR A 98 -19.29 -22.68 26.61
N SER A 99 -18.67 -22.86 27.78
CA SER A 99 -17.59 -23.82 28.03
C SER A 99 -16.38 -23.77 27.07
N GLY A 100 -15.54 -22.75 27.20
CA GLY A 100 -14.21 -22.70 26.61
C GLY A 100 -13.27 -21.87 27.50
N ASP A 101 -12.03 -22.33 27.65
CA ASP A 101 -10.99 -21.86 28.58
C ASP A 101 -11.03 -20.38 29.01
N ALA A 102 -11.02 -20.17 30.32
CA ALA A 102 -11.04 -18.85 30.96
C ALA A 102 -9.86 -17.94 30.56
N SER A 103 -8.72 -18.50 30.13
CA SER A 103 -7.56 -17.73 29.64
C SER A 103 -7.77 -17.11 28.25
N THR A 104 -8.65 -17.66 27.43
CA THR A 104 -8.98 -17.13 26.10
C THR A 104 -10.01 -15.99 26.23
N ILE A 105 -10.93 -16.11 27.19
CA ILE A 105 -12.00 -15.14 27.46
C ILE A 105 -11.47 -13.82 28.03
N GLU A 106 -10.36 -13.82 28.80
CA GLU A 106 -9.78 -12.58 29.33
C GLU A 106 -9.03 -11.76 28.26
N ALA A 107 -8.42 -12.43 27.27
CA ALA A 107 -7.88 -11.75 26.09
C ALA A 107 -9.00 -11.15 25.20
N GLU A 108 -10.16 -11.83 25.15
CA GLU A 108 -11.35 -11.38 24.41
C GLU A 108 -12.12 -10.22 25.06
N ARG A 109 -12.01 -10.05 26.39
CA ARG A 109 -12.72 -8.99 27.13
C ARG A 109 -12.08 -7.60 27.02
N ASN A 110 -10.76 -7.51 26.80
CA ASN A 110 -10.03 -6.23 26.83
C ASN A 110 -9.13 -5.95 25.61
N GLY A 111 -8.90 -6.92 24.71
CA GLY A 111 -7.91 -6.80 23.64
C GLY A 111 -8.51 -6.83 22.24
N SER A 112 -8.44 -5.72 21.51
CA SER A 112 -8.58 -5.74 20.04
C SER A 112 -7.63 -6.80 19.49
N ALA A 113 -8.13 -7.76 18.70
CA ALA A 113 -7.27 -8.79 18.12
C ALA A 113 -6.09 -8.14 17.38
N PRO A 114 -4.89 -8.74 17.43
CA PRO A 114 -3.72 -8.17 16.81
C PRO A 114 -4.00 -7.94 15.32
N HIS A 115 -3.95 -6.67 14.92
CA HIS A 115 -4.21 -6.23 13.56
C HIS A 115 -2.95 -5.63 12.94
N ASN A 116 -3.00 -5.42 11.64
CA ASN A 116 -1.85 -5.05 10.83
C ASN A 116 -1.48 -3.56 10.85
N ALA A 117 -2.22 -2.68 11.54
CA ALA A 117 -2.02 -1.23 11.46
C ALA A 117 -0.58 -0.74 11.75
N ARG A 118 0.08 -1.28 12.79
CA ARG A 118 1.47 -0.93 13.13
C ARG A 118 2.46 -1.40 12.07
N LEU A 119 2.23 -2.60 11.53
CA LEU A 119 3.06 -3.17 10.46
C LEU A 119 2.86 -2.41 9.15
N ALA A 120 1.61 -2.05 8.82
CA ALA A 120 1.27 -1.21 7.67
C ALA A 120 1.97 0.14 7.73
N PHE A 121 1.98 0.79 8.89
CA PHE A 121 2.71 2.04 9.08
C PHE A 121 4.22 1.90 8.83
N LEU A 122 4.84 0.87 9.40
CA LEU A 122 6.26 0.60 9.23
C LEU A 122 6.59 0.29 7.76
N GLY A 123 5.80 -0.58 7.12
CA GLY A 123 6.03 -0.96 5.73
C GLY A 123 5.72 0.15 4.74
N LYS A 124 4.79 1.07 5.03
CA LYS A 124 4.59 2.27 4.21
C LYS A 124 5.84 3.15 4.18
N ARG A 125 6.49 3.34 5.32
CA ARG A 125 7.76 4.09 5.40
C ARG A 125 8.85 3.39 4.60
N ALA A 126 9.01 2.09 4.79
CA ALA A 126 9.98 1.28 4.05
C ALA A 126 9.73 1.35 2.53
N PHE A 127 8.48 1.17 2.10
CA PHE A 127 8.07 1.25 0.70
C PHE A 127 8.46 2.59 0.08
N VAL A 128 8.11 3.72 0.73
CA VAL A 128 8.43 5.05 0.20
C VAL A 128 9.95 5.24 0.10
N SER A 129 10.71 4.82 1.11
CA SER A 129 12.18 4.90 1.07
C SER A 129 12.79 4.06 -0.06
N TYR A 130 12.31 2.82 -0.27
CA TYR A 130 12.82 1.97 -1.34
C TYR A 130 12.43 2.48 -2.73
N LEU A 131 11.21 3.00 -2.88
CA LEU A 131 10.77 3.63 -4.12
C LEU A 131 11.61 4.88 -4.45
N MET A 132 11.85 5.74 -3.46
CA MET A 132 12.67 6.94 -3.65
C MET A 132 14.11 6.58 -4.02
N MET A 133 14.71 5.59 -3.34
CA MET A 133 16.06 5.11 -3.65
C MET A 133 16.14 4.52 -5.06
N PHE A 134 15.14 3.74 -5.48
CA PHE A 134 15.05 3.21 -6.83
C PHE A 134 14.99 4.34 -7.88
N LEU A 135 14.07 5.30 -7.71
CA LEU A 135 13.90 6.40 -8.66
C LEU A 135 15.15 7.28 -8.74
N HIS A 136 15.80 7.54 -7.61
CA HIS A 136 17.06 8.26 -7.56
C HIS A 136 18.19 7.52 -8.29
N GLN A 137 18.29 6.20 -8.13
CA GLN A 137 19.25 5.39 -8.86
C GLN A 137 19.02 5.47 -10.38
N GLN A 138 17.77 5.49 -10.83
CA GLN A 138 17.44 5.64 -12.25
C GLN A 138 17.74 7.06 -12.77
N ALA A 139 17.49 8.09 -11.96
CA ALA A 139 17.84 9.46 -12.32
C ALA A 139 19.35 9.63 -12.51
N LEU A 140 20.16 9.05 -11.61
CA LEU A 140 21.63 9.02 -11.74
C LEU A 140 22.08 8.24 -12.98
N ALA A 141 21.51 7.07 -13.24
CA ALA A 141 21.87 6.26 -14.40
C ALA A 141 21.56 6.98 -15.72
N GLY A 142 20.45 7.72 -15.79
CA GLY A 142 20.11 8.55 -16.95
C GLY A 142 21.04 9.74 -17.17
N ALA A 143 21.63 10.30 -16.11
CA ALA A 143 22.59 11.39 -16.20
C ALA A 143 23.97 10.96 -16.75
N ILE A 144 24.35 9.69 -16.55
CA ILE A 144 25.65 9.13 -16.98
C ILE A 144 25.46 8.40 -18.33
N SER A 145 24.85 9.05 -19.32
CA SER A 145 24.77 8.49 -20.67
C SER A 145 26.13 8.65 -21.38
N PRO A 146 26.75 7.57 -21.89
CA PRO A 146 28.13 7.56 -22.40
C PRO A 146 28.33 8.28 -23.75
N SER A 147 27.32 8.94 -24.30
CA SER A 147 27.43 9.62 -25.60
C SER A 147 28.24 10.92 -25.58
N GLN A 148 28.74 11.38 -24.43
CA GLN A 148 29.64 12.53 -24.29
C GLN A 148 31.07 12.17 -23.86
N ALA A 149 31.43 10.89 -23.78
CA ALA A 149 32.77 10.46 -23.35
C ALA A 149 33.89 10.67 -24.38
N ASN A 150 33.61 11.30 -25.53
CA ASN A 150 34.59 11.61 -26.58
C ASN A 150 35.02 13.08 -26.64
N GLU A 151 34.59 13.95 -25.71
CA GLU A 151 35.14 15.30 -25.59
C GLU A 151 36.28 15.34 -24.56
N SER A 152 37.41 15.88 -24.99
CA SER A 152 38.74 15.91 -24.39
C SER A 152 38.82 16.15 -22.87
N ALA A 153 39.75 15.42 -22.25
CA ALA A 153 40.00 15.29 -20.81
C ALA A 153 40.40 16.57 -20.04
N GLU A 154 40.52 17.74 -20.69
CA GLU A 154 40.83 19.00 -20.02
C GLU A 154 39.59 19.77 -19.51
N THR A 155 38.37 19.36 -19.91
CA THR A 155 37.12 20.04 -19.49
C THR A 155 36.41 19.31 -18.34
N ILE A 156 37.05 18.38 -17.63
CA ILE A 156 36.40 17.55 -16.60
C ILE A 156 36.40 18.23 -15.21
N ALA A 157 37.37 19.10 -14.93
CA ALA A 157 37.47 19.79 -13.63
C ALA A 157 36.50 20.98 -13.47
N GLN A 158 36.10 21.65 -14.57
CA GLN A 158 35.08 22.71 -14.54
C GLN A 158 33.65 22.19 -14.80
N SER A 159 33.51 20.92 -15.23
CA SER A 159 32.21 20.29 -15.48
C SER A 159 31.68 19.50 -14.30
N SER A 160 32.48 19.19 -13.27
CA SER A 160 31.98 18.51 -12.06
C SER A 160 31.02 19.38 -11.23
N SER A 161 31.09 20.71 -11.33
CA SER A 161 30.11 21.62 -10.70
C SER A 161 28.90 21.94 -11.60
N ARG A 162 28.95 21.60 -12.90
CA ARG A 162 27.86 21.77 -13.88
C ARG A 162 27.17 20.47 -14.28
N ALA A 163 27.75 19.31 -14.01
CA ALA A 163 27.15 17.99 -14.22
C ALA A 163 26.00 17.71 -13.24
N ALA A 164 25.98 18.41 -12.09
CA ALA A 164 24.81 18.47 -11.21
C ALA A 164 23.69 19.38 -11.76
N THR A 165 23.93 20.14 -12.84
CA THR A 165 22.97 21.05 -13.49
C THR A 165 22.44 20.50 -14.82
N LEU A 166 22.89 19.32 -15.26
CA LEU A 166 22.49 18.66 -16.52
C LEU A 166 21.75 17.32 -16.28
N THR A 167 21.17 17.13 -15.09
CA THR A 167 20.51 15.91 -14.58
C THR A 167 19.21 15.49 -15.27
N GLY A 168 18.84 16.09 -16.41
CA GLY A 168 17.42 16.26 -16.71
C GLY A 168 16.99 16.27 -18.17
N LEU A 169 17.18 15.18 -18.93
CA LEU A 169 16.61 15.13 -20.30
C LEU A 169 15.61 14.00 -20.58
N ASN A 170 15.23 13.18 -19.60
CA ASN A 170 14.04 12.31 -19.76
C ASN A 170 13.20 12.13 -18.50
N LEU A 171 13.81 12.19 -17.31
CA LEU A 171 13.03 12.22 -16.07
C LEU A 171 12.58 13.66 -15.75
N ASP A 172 13.46 14.67 -15.78
CA ASP A 172 13.09 16.07 -15.48
C ASP A 172 12.20 16.76 -16.54
N VAL A 173 12.12 16.28 -17.78
CA VAL A 173 11.18 16.85 -18.77
C VAL A 173 9.73 16.45 -18.46
N GLU A 174 9.53 15.30 -17.81
CA GLU A 174 8.22 14.81 -17.33
C GLU A 174 8.02 15.02 -15.80
N LEU A 175 9.11 15.17 -15.03
CA LEU A 175 9.20 15.42 -13.58
C LEU A 175 9.78 16.83 -13.26
N GLY A 176 9.58 17.82 -14.12
CA GLY A 176 10.21 19.15 -14.04
C GLY A 176 9.86 20.05 -12.84
N ARG A 177 9.28 19.50 -11.78
CA ARG A 177 9.24 20.10 -10.44
C ARG A 177 9.46 18.96 -9.46
N GLU A 178 10.23 19.19 -8.39
CA GLU A 178 10.30 18.27 -7.24
C GLU A 178 8.89 17.82 -6.81
N HIS A 179 7.92 18.73 -6.90
CA HIS A 179 6.49 18.45 -6.70
C HIS A 179 5.90 17.36 -7.59
N ALA A 180 6.31 17.22 -8.85
CA ALA A 180 5.84 16.17 -9.75
C ALA A 180 6.39 14.79 -9.36
N LEU A 181 7.65 14.73 -8.90
CA LEU A 181 8.23 13.50 -8.35
C LEU A 181 7.53 13.10 -7.05
N GLU A 182 7.36 14.06 -6.13
CA GLU A 182 6.66 13.85 -4.86
C GLU A 182 5.22 13.41 -5.08
N GLU A 183 4.50 14.04 -6.01
CA GLU A 183 3.14 13.66 -6.39
C GLU A 183 3.11 12.26 -7.00
N LYS A 184 4.07 11.91 -7.88
CA LYS A 184 4.18 10.56 -8.44
C LYS A 184 4.46 9.52 -7.36
N ILE A 185 5.35 9.79 -6.42
CA ILE A 185 5.62 8.93 -5.24
C ILE A 185 4.37 8.82 -4.36
N ALA A 186 3.65 9.92 -4.13
CA ALA A 186 2.42 9.93 -3.36
C ALA A 186 1.33 9.08 -4.03
N ASN A 187 1.21 9.18 -5.36
CA ASN A 187 0.27 8.39 -6.17
C ASN A 187 0.64 6.91 -6.17
N LEU A 188 1.91 6.55 -6.37
CA LEU A 188 2.38 5.17 -6.34
C LEU A 188 2.24 4.53 -4.95
N SER A 189 2.48 5.31 -3.89
CA SER A 189 2.34 4.88 -2.49
C SER A 189 0.92 4.97 -1.95
N HIS A 190 -0.03 5.47 -2.75
CA HIS A 190 -1.41 5.59 -2.33
C HIS A 190 -2.00 4.20 -2.11
N LYS A 191 -2.60 3.97 -0.93
CA LYS A 191 -3.09 2.65 -0.51
C LYS A 191 -4.08 2.03 -1.50
N THR A 192 -4.98 2.81 -2.08
CA THR A 192 -5.92 2.30 -3.09
C THR A 192 -5.21 1.81 -4.35
N ASN A 193 -4.12 2.47 -4.76
CA ASN A 193 -3.33 2.08 -5.93
C ASN A 193 -2.51 0.83 -5.62
N LEU A 194 -1.90 0.75 -4.44
CA LEU A 194 -1.22 -0.46 -3.98
C LEU A 194 -2.18 -1.66 -3.90
N GLY A 195 -3.40 -1.46 -3.39
CA GLY A 195 -4.39 -2.52 -3.36
C GLY A 195 -4.82 -2.97 -4.75
N ARG A 196 -5.04 -2.02 -5.67
CA ARG A 196 -5.43 -2.31 -7.05
C ARG A 196 -4.32 -3.04 -7.82
N GLU A 197 -3.09 -2.54 -7.80
CA GLU A 197 -2.01 -3.09 -8.62
C GLU A 197 -1.32 -4.29 -7.98
N VAL A 198 -1.07 -4.25 -6.66
CA VAL A 198 -0.30 -5.29 -5.95
C VAL A 198 -1.24 -6.24 -5.23
N GLY A 199 -2.17 -5.69 -4.44
CA GLY A 199 -3.07 -6.50 -3.62
C GLY A 199 -3.96 -7.45 -4.42
N GLN A 200 -4.47 -6.99 -5.57
CA GLN A 200 -5.25 -7.80 -6.48
C GLN A 200 -4.42 -8.95 -7.08
N GLN A 201 -3.17 -8.68 -7.48
CA GLN A 201 -2.28 -9.69 -8.05
C GLN A 201 -1.87 -10.74 -7.02
N TRP A 202 -1.77 -10.35 -5.75
CA TRP A 202 -1.51 -11.26 -4.63
C TRP A 202 -2.75 -12.02 -4.16
N GLY A 203 -3.94 -11.73 -4.69
CA GLY A 203 -5.19 -12.37 -4.27
C GLY A 203 -5.56 -12.07 -2.81
N LEU A 204 -5.18 -10.89 -2.28
CA LEU A 204 -5.38 -10.56 -0.87
C LEU A 204 -6.85 -10.56 -0.45
N GLU A 205 -7.76 -10.26 -1.37
CA GLU A 205 -9.21 -10.29 -1.10
C GLU A 205 -9.67 -11.64 -0.54
N ASP A 206 -9.08 -12.73 -1.01
CA ASP A 206 -9.47 -14.10 -0.65
C ASP A 206 -8.88 -14.61 0.65
N VAL A 207 -7.79 -14.00 1.11
CA VAL A 207 -6.97 -14.50 2.20
C VAL A 207 -7.05 -13.59 3.42
N MET A 208 -7.18 -12.27 3.24
CA MET A 208 -7.15 -11.33 4.36
C MET A 208 -8.41 -11.40 5.23
N ARG A 209 -8.25 -11.19 6.54
CA ARG A 209 -9.35 -11.05 7.49
C ARG A 209 -9.76 -9.58 7.56
N TRP A 210 -10.92 -9.26 7.00
CA TRP A 210 -11.50 -7.93 7.04
C TRP A 210 -13.02 -8.01 7.03
N GLN A 211 -13.68 -6.92 7.43
CA GLN A 211 -15.11 -6.77 7.30
C GLN A 211 -15.41 -5.60 6.36
N ASN A 212 -16.32 -5.85 5.43
CA ASN A 212 -16.94 -4.82 4.61
C ASN A 212 -18.11 -4.21 5.39
N ASN A 213 -18.05 -2.91 5.65
CA ASN A 213 -19.14 -2.15 6.25
C ASN A 213 -19.87 -1.23 5.25
N TRP A 214 -19.52 -1.32 3.95
CA TRP A 214 -20.11 -0.50 2.90
C TRP A 214 -21.36 -1.17 2.31
N THR A 215 -22.45 -0.42 2.27
CA THR A 215 -23.73 -0.80 1.65
C THR A 215 -23.76 -0.58 0.15
N ASP A 216 -23.04 0.43 -0.34
CA ASP A 216 -22.91 0.74 -1.77
C ASP A 216 -21.84 -0.16 -2.42
N ALA A 217 -22.15 -0.67 -3.61
CA ALA A 217 -21.28 -1.55 -4.39
C ALA A 217 -19.99 -0.85 -4.83
N VAL A 218 -20.06 0.44 -5.19
CA VAL A 218 -18.89 1.22 -5.63
C VAL A 218 -17.99 1.54 -4.43
N ALA A 219 -18.59 1.97 -3.32
CA ALA A 219 -17.86 2.16 -2.06
C ALA A 219 -17.20 0.87 -1.56
N ARG A 220 -17.86 -0.28 -1.76
CA ARG A 220 -17.33 -1.60 -1.41
C ARG A 220 -16.08 -1.95 -2.22
N GLU A 221 -16.07 -1.71 -3.52
CA GLU A 221 -14.92 -1.98 -4.39
C GLU A 221 -13.72 -1.10 -3.99
N ASN A 222 -13.94 0.22 -3.85
CA ASN A 222 -12.90 1.16 -3.45
C ASN A 222 -12.39 0.91 -2.01
N GLY A 223 -13.29 0.50 -1.12
CA GLY A 223 -12.97 0.10 0.25
C GLY A 223 -12.12 -1.17 0.30
N SER A 224 -12.42 -2.16 -0.56
CA SER A 224 -11.62 -3.39 -0.69
C SER A 224 -10.18 -3.08 -1.07
N PHE A 225 -9.94 -2.28 -2.11
CA PHE A 225 -8.58 -1.92 -2.51
C PHE A 225 -7.84 -1.13 -1.42
N THR A 226 -8.55 -0.30 -0.66
CA THR A 226 -7.94 0.43 0.45
C THR A 226 -7.41 -0.53 1.52
N VAL A 227 -8.20 -1.54 1.90
CA VAL A 227 -7.80 -2.56 2.89
C VAL A 227 -6.69 -3.45 2.34
N GLN A 228 -6.76 -3.83 1.06
CA GLN A 228 -5.70 -4.59 0.41
C GLN A 228 -4.38 -3.82 0.40
N GLY A 229 -4.39 -2.52 0.07
CA GLY A 229 -3.17 -1.70 0.08
C GLY A 229 -2.56 -1.53 1.46
N GLU A 230 -3.38 -1.35 2.51
CA GLU A 230 -2.89 -1.37 3.89
C GLU A 230 -2.25 -2.73 4.22
N THR A 231 -2.83 -3.83 3.74
CA THR A 231 -2.30 -5.18 3.94
C THR A 231 -1.00 -5.42 3.16
N VAL A 232 -0.86 -4.92 1.92
CA VAL A 232 0.40 -4.93 1.17
C VAL A 232 1.50 -4.25 1.97
N THR A 233 1.24 -3.04 2.48
CA THR A 233 2.23 -2.35 3.32
C THR A 233 2.50 -3.11 4.62
N ALA A 234 1.51 -3.80 5.19
CA ALA A 234 1.75 -4.62 6.37
C ALA A 234 2.62 -5.84 6.11
N ILE A 235 2.52 -6.47 4.93
CA ILE A 235 3.40 -7.58 4.54
C ILE A 235 4.85 -7.08 4.43
N ILE A 236 5.07 -5.91 3.82
CA ILE A 236 6.39 -5.26 3.77
C ILE A 236 6.89 -4.98 5.20
N GLY A 237 6.05 -4.41 6.07
CA GLY A 237 6.42 -4.10 7.44
C GLY A 237 6.69 -5.32 8.31
N GLY A 238 5.91 -6.40 8.15
CA GLY A 238 6.13 -7.68 8.81
C GLY A 238 7.44 -8.34 8.35
N THR A 239 7.73 -8.27 7.05
CA THR A 239 8.99 -8.74 6.48
C THR A 239 10.17 -7.94 7.02
N LEU A 240 10.06 -6.61 7.06
CA LEU A 240 11.08 -5.73 7.63
C LEU A 240 11.35 -6.03 9.10
N MET A 241 10.29 -6.24 9.89
CA MET A 241 10.41 -6.50 11.31
C MET A 241 11.03 -7.88 11.62
N TYR A 242 10.65 -8.92 10.88
CA TYR A 242 11.04 -10.30 11.20
C TYR A 242 12.29 -10.77 10.44
N PHE A 243 12.45 -10.38 9.18
CA PHE A 243 13.58 -10.77 8.33
C PHE A 243 14.61 -9.66 8.13
N GLY A 244 14.28 -8.41 8.47
CA GLY A 244 15.17 -7.26 8.37
C GLY A 244 15.05 -6.49 7.05
N SER A 245 15.77 -5.36 6.98
CA SER A 245 15.75 -4.44 5.83
C SER A 245 16.18 -5.09 4.51
N PRO A 246 17.25 -5.92 4.46
CA PRO A 246 17.63 -6.55 3.19
C PRO A 246 16.52 -7.42 2.58
N ALA A 247 15.77 -8.15 3.41
CA ALA A 247 14.64 -8.96 2.96
C ALA A 247 13.49 -8.07 2.45
N ALA A 248 13.09 -7.05 3.21
CA ALA A 248 12.02 -6.14 2.78
C ALA A 248 12.36 -5.37 1.50
N HIS A 249 13.62 -4.96 1.32
CA HIS A 249 14.09 -4.32 0.10
C HIS A 249 14.00 -5.26 -1.12
N ARG A 250 14.31 -6.54 -0.94
CA ARG A 250 14.17 -7.53 -2.02
C ARG A 250 12.73 -7.86 -2.34
N LEU A 251 11.88 -7.99 -1.31
CA LEU A 251 10.44 -8.10 -1.49
C LEU A 251 9.92 -6.96 -2.38
N PHE A 252 10.37 -5.73 -2.12
CA PHE A 252 10.02 -4.58 -2.94
C PHE A 252 10.40 -4.78 -4.42
N HIS A 253 11.66 -5.10 -4.71
CA HIS A 253 12.14 -5.26 -6.10
C HIS A 253 11.58 -6.48 -6.83
N LEU A 254 11.43 -7.61 -6.13
CA LEU A 254 11.02 -8.88 -6.73
C LEU A 254 9.50 -9.00 -6.92
N GLN A 255 8.72 -8.44 -6.00
CA GLN A 255 7.27 -8.73 -5.95
C GLN A 255 6.38 -7.50 -5.93
N VAL A 256 6.87 -6.33 -5.54
CA VAL A 256 6.02 -5.12 -5.46
C VAL A 256 6.21 -4.27 -6.72
N LEU A 257 7.46 -3.89 -7.00
CA LEU A 257 7.83 -3.01 -8.09
C LEU A 257 7.40 -3.51 -9.49
N PRO A 258 7.47 -4.82 -9.81
CA PRO A 258 7.00 -5.32 -11.11
C PRO A 258 5.52 -5.09 -11.35
N HIS A 259 4.68 -5.07 -10.32
CA HIS A 259 3.26 -4.77 -10.46
C HIS A 259 3.00 -3.26 -10.64
N LEU A 260 3.89 -2.41 -10.12
CA LEU A 260 3.82 -0.96 -10.31
C LEU A 260 4.37 -0.48 -11.66
N SER A 261 5.07 -1.34 -12.41
CA SER A 261 5.62 -1.07 -13.76
C SER A 261 4.59 -0.46 -14.73
N ARG A 262 3.31 -0.83 -14.58
CA ARG A 262 2.20 -0.32 -15.39
C ARG A 262 1.95 1.17 -15.22
N GLN A 263 2.34 1.75 -14.08
CA GLN A 263 2.22 3.17 -13.80
C GLN A 263 3.42 3.96 -14.33
N PHE A 264 4.48 3.28 -14.78
CA PHE A 264 5.67 3.86 -15.42
C PHE A 264 5.65 3.75 -16.95
N ARG A 265 4.47 3.56 -17.57
CA ARG A 265 4.34 3.36 -19.03
C ARG A 265 4.97 4.45 -19.89
N SER A 266 5.07 5.68 -19.38
CA SER A 266 5.70 6.78 -20.11
C SER A 266 7.23 6.71 -20.14
N THR A 267 7.86 5.85 -19.32
CA THR A 267 9.31 5.81 -19.16
C THR A 267 9.86 4.39 -19.42
N PRO A 268 10.16 4.01 -20.68
CA PRO A 268 10.62 2.66 -21.01
C PRO A 268 11.93 2.28 -20.30
N GLN A 269 12.81 3.26 -20.06
CA GLN A 269 14.06 3.06 -19.30
C GLN A 269 13.81 2.56 -17.87
N ILE A 270 12.76 3.06 -17.20
CA ILE A 270 12.40 2.59 -15.86
C ILE A 270 11.88 1.16 -15.92
N GLN A 271 11.09 0.81 -16.96
CA GLN A 271 10.57 -0.54 -17.10
C GLN A 271 11.68 -1.56 -17.30
N GLU A 272 12.64 -1.27 -18.19
CA GLU A 272 13.83 -2.09 -18.39
C GLU A 272 14.63 -2.22 -17.09
N ALA A 273 14.83 -1.13 -16.36
CA ALA A 273 15.54 -1.16 -15.09
C ALA A 273 14.84 -2.03 -14.02
N ILE A 274 13.51 -2.04 -13.97
CA ILE A 274 12.73 -2.92 -13.09
C ILE A 274 13.01 -4.39 -13.45
N GLU A 275 13.01 -4.72 -14.74
CA GLU A 275 13.28 -6.09 -15.21
C GLU A 275 14.72 -6.52 -14.90
N VAL A 276 15.70 -5.66 -15.14
CA VAL A 276 17.11 -5.92 -14.82
C VAL A 276 17.29 -6.13 -13.32
N GLN A 277 16.76 -5.24 -12.48
CA GLN A 277 16.89 -5.38 -11.02
C GLN A 277 16.19 -6.64 -10.50
N ARG A 278 15.04 -7.01 -11.08
CA ARG A 278 14.37 -8.26 -10.77
C ARG A 278 15.24 -9.46 -11.13
N HIS A 279 15.88 -9.46 -12.30
CA HIS A 279 16.76 -10.55 -12.73
C HIS A 279 17.97 -10.68 -11.80
N VAL A 280 18.65 -9.57 -11.51
CA VAL A 280 19.81 -9.55 -10.60
C VAL A 280 19.43 -10.04 -9.19
N ALA A 281 18.29 -9.58 -8.66
CA ALA A 281 17.83 -10.02 -7.35
C ALA A 281 17.41 -11.51 -7.35
N ALA A 282 16.89 -12.03 -8.46
CA ALA A 282 16.51 -13.43 -8.59
C ALA A 282 17.74 -14.35 -8.67
N GLU A 283 18.77 -13.98 -9.45
CA GLU A 283 20.00 -14.76 -9.59
C GLU A 283 20.76 -14.90 -8.27
N GLN A 284 20.84 -13.83 -7.49
CA GLN A 284 21.59 -13.86 -6.22
C GLN A 284 20.98 -14.81 -5.18
N LEU A 285 19.69 -15.16 -5.29
CA LEU A 285 18.92 -15.74 -4.18
C LEU A 285 17.95 -16.86 -4.59
N GLY A 286 18.02 -17.31 -5.83
CA GLY A 286 17.08 -18.32 -6.36
C GLY A 286 15.62 -17.83 -6.37
N GLY A 287 15.40 -16.51 -6.47
CA GLY A 287 14.07 -15.90 -6.48
C GLY A 287 13.40 -15.68 -5.11
N GLY A 288 14.03 -16.10 -4.00
CA GLY A 288 13.51 -15.93 -2.66
C GLY A 288 13.78 -14.55 -2.04
N VAL A 289 12.93 -14.13 -1.11
CA VAL A 289 13.13 -12.87 -0.35
C VAL A 289 14.24 -12.99 0.71
N VAL A 290 14.54 -14.20 1.16
CA VAL A 290 15.51 -14.50 2.22
C VAL A 290 16.55 -15.48 1.70
N VAL A 291 17.82 -15.24 2.06
CA VAL A 291 18.93 -16.16 1.75
C VAL A 291 18.65 -17.48 2.48
N PRO A 292 18.72 -18.64 1.80
CA PRO A 292 18.53 -19.96 2.42
C PRO A 292 19.49 -20.25 3.57
#